data_AF-A0A534NFN9-F1
#
_entry.id   AF-A0A534NFN9-F1
#
_cell.length_a   1.000
_cell.length_b   1.000
_cell.length_c   1.000
_cell.angle_alpha   90.00
_cell.angle_beta   90.00
_cell.angle_gamma   90.00
#
_symmetry.space_group_name_H-M   'P 1'
#
loop_
_entity.id
_entity.type
_entity.pdbx_description
1 polymer ?
#
loop_
_entity_poly.entity_id
_entity_poly.type
_entity_poly.pdbx_seq_one_letter_code
_entity_poly.pdbx_strand_id
1 'polypeptide(L)'
;MHERAAPSRYRHARPTGGRGGERAGLGVQKELIERVAPTGDRIADSEKFARVDPQWVDRVRAAFEEYVEHLKQLKAPDPPKGSEVLDVAYRFKGTGSLGRVRFTLLVGQRGERRLIEMKEARQSAMDQALGKPPERERARVQTAAIRRLQGDPWPRVAATRLGGIPALARENEPEEEKIGRELLAKDGGQLLSYARQCGQVLARLHARVNAPVLLGAAWDPAETAHAAVEFAERYAAQVEADQKKFVAAKDQVSRALATS
;
A
#
# COMPACT_ATOMS: atom_id res chain seq x y z
N MET A 1 21.26 -45.92 7.74
CA MET A 1 20.17 -45.84 6.74
C MET A 1 19.76 -44.38 6.62
N HIS A 2 20.12 -43.72 5.52
CA HIS A 2 19.77 -42.33 5.25
C HIS A 2 18.53 -42.28 4.37
N GLU A 3 17.39 -41.94 4.96
CA GLU A 3 16.17 -41.70 4.21
C GLU A 3 16.19 -40.24 3.72
N ARG A 4 16.48 -40.06 2.42
CA ARG A 4 16.41 -38.76 1.76
C ARG A 4 14.93 -38.37 1.65
N ALA A 5 14.52 -37.36 2.41
CA ALA A 5 13.22 -36.73 2.24
C ALA A 5 13.10 -36.18 0.80
N ALA A 6 12.09 -36.64 0.08
CA ALA A 6 11.81 -36.21 -1.29
C ALA A 6 11.48 -34.71 -1.34
N PRO A 7 11.92 -33.97 -2.38
CA PRO A 7 11.57 -32.56 -2.52
C PRO A 7 10.06 -32.43 -2.72
N SER A 8 9.40 -31.75 -1.78
CA SER A 8 8.00 -31.34 -1.88
C SER A 8 7.82 -30.49 -3.14
N ARG A 9 7.26 -31.09 -4.19
CA ARG A 9 6.82 -30.39 -5.39
C ARG A 9 5.58 -29.60 -5.03
N TYR A 10 5.76 -28.42 -4.43
CA TYR A 10 4.72 -27.41 -4.39
C TYR A 10 4.47 -26.95 -5.83
N ARG A 11 3.56 -27.64 -6.54
CA ARG A 11 3.03 -27.15 -7.80
C ARG A 11 2.35 -25.83 -7.48
N HIS A 12 2.78 -24.75 -8.13
CA HIS A 12 1.95 -23.57 -8.25
C HIS A 12 0.58 -24.04 -8.75
N ALA A 13 -0.43 -24.02 -7.88
CA ALA A 13 -1.76 -23.76 -8.35
C ALA A 13 -1.67 -22.36 -8.96
N ARG A 14 -1.54 -22.28 -10.30
CA ARG A 14 -2.06 -21.11 -10.98
C ARG A 14 -3.47 -20.94 -10.45
N PRO A 15 -3.90 -19.71 -10.09
CA PRO A 15 -5.31 -19.50 -9.85
C PRO A 15 -6.00 -20.08 -11.08
N THR A 16 -6.77 -21.15 -10.91
CA THR A 16 -7.72 -21.55 -11.92
C THR A 16 -8.73 -20.42 -11.93
N GLY A 17 -8.42 -19.38 -12.71
CA GLY A 17 -9.34 -18.34 -13.10
C GLY A 17 -10.46 -19.02 -13.84
N GLY A 18 -11.42 -19.57 -13.09
CA GLY A 18 -12.73 -19.77 -13.63
C GLY A 18 -13.21 -18.41 -14.09
N ARG A 19 -13.82 -18.35 -15.28
CA ARG A 19 -14.39 -17.14 -15.90
C ARG A 19 -15.29 -16.30 -14.97
N GLY A 20 -15.67 -16.80 -13.80
CA GLY A 20 -16.39 -16.07 -12.74
C GLY A 20 -15.52 -15.16 -11.85
N GLY A 21 -14.26 -15.51 -11.56
CA GLY A 21 -13.38 -14.71 -10.69
C GLY A 21 -12.86 -13.43 -11.36
N GLU A 22 -12.47 -13.52 -12.64
CA GLU A 22 -12.11 -12.34 -13.45
C GLU A 22 -13.31 -11.41 -13.68
N ARG A 23 -14.51 -11.95 -13.90
CA ARG A 23 -15.74 -11.14 -14.05
C ARG A 23 -16.13 -10.42 -12.77
N ALA A 24 -15.94 -11.04 -11.61
CA ALA A 24 -16.17 -10.41 -10.32
C ALA A 24 -15.16 -9.27 -10.06
N GLY A 25 -13.86 -9.50 -10.31
CA GLY A 25 -12.83 -8.47 -10.14
C GLY A 25 -13.02 -7.26 -11.05
N LEU A 26 -13.34 -7.48 -12.33
CA LEU A 26 -13.59 -6.41 -13.31
C LEU A 26 -14.85 -5.57 -12.97
N GLY A 27 -15.90 -6.21 -12.44
CA GLY A 27 -17.09 -5.51 -11.96
C GLY A 27 -16.79 -4.56 -10.81
N VAL A 28 -16.03 -5.03 -9.82
CA VAL A 28 -15.67 -4.23 -8.64
C VAL A 28 -14.64 -3.13 -8.99
N GLN A 29 -13.74 -3.38 -9.94
CA GLN A 29 -12.82 -2.35 -10.44
C GLN A 29 -13.58 -1.22 -11.16
N LYS A 30 -14.58 -1.57 -11.99
CA LYS A 30 -15.46 -0.60 -12.63
C LYS A 30 -16.26 0.20 -11.61
N GLU A 31 -16.83 -0.42 -10.59
CA GLU A 31 -17.51 0.27 -9.48
C GLU A 31 -16.57 1.21 -8.70
N LEU A 32 -15.31 0.80 -8.49
CA LEU A 32 -14.30 1.66 -7.87
C LEU A 32 -14.04 2.91 -8.71
N ILE A 33 -13.87 2.74 -10.03
CA ILE A 33 -13.69 3.85 -10.97
C ILE A 33 -14.93 4.74 -11.02
N GLU A 34 -16.13 4.18 -11.13
CA GLU A 34 -17.38 4.95 -11.20
C GLU A 34 -17.64 5.76 -9.94
N ARG A 35 -17.26 5.24 -8.76
CA ARG A 35 -17.33 5.99 -7.50
C ARG A 35 -16.33 7.15 -7.44
N VAL A 36 -15.17 7.02 -8.08
CA VAL A 36 -14.11 8.04 -8.08
C VAL A 36 -14.30 9.05 -9.22
N ALA A 37 -14.76 8.59 -10.39
CA ALA A 37 -14.94 9.35 -11.63
C ALA A 37 -16.28 8.96 -12.30
N PRO A 38 -17.43 9.38 -11.72
CA PRO A 38 -18.77 9.02 -12.20
C PRO A 38 -19.12 9.67 -13.54
N THR A 39 -18.57 10.84 -13.84
CA THR A 39 -18.93 11.66 -15.01
C THR A 39 -17.85 11.64 -16.10
N GLY A 40 -17.34 10.45 -16.43
CA GLY A 40 -16.35 10.24 -17.49
C GLY A 40 -14.90 10.32 -17.02
N ASP A 41 -14.10 11.17 -17.68
CA ASP A 41 -12.64 11.18 -17.56
C ASP A 41 -12.11 12.12 -16.48
N ARG A 42 -12.98 12.49 -15.52
CA ARG A 42 -12.67 13.42 -14.44
C ARG A 42 -12.97 12.79 -13.09
N ILE A 43 -11.99 12.80 -12.19
CA ILE A 43 -12.13 12.42 -10.79
C ILE A 43 -13.08 13.43 -10.12
N ALA A 44 -14.09 12.98 -9.40
CA ALA A 44 -15.06 13.86 -8.74
C ALA A 44 -14.43 14.62 -7.55
N ASP A 45 -14.82 15.88 -7.40
CA ASP A 45 -14.47 16.67 -6.23
C ASP A 45 -15.19 16.11 -4.99
N SER A 46 -14.47 15.96 -3.87
CA SER A 46 -15.03 15.47 -2.61
C SER A 46 -14.12 15.82 -1.44
N GLU A 47 -14.54 15.55 -0.21
CA GLU A 47 -13.66 15.64 0.99
C GLU A 47 -12.35 14.82 0.87
N LYS A 48 -12.32 13.89 -0.08
CA LYS A 48 -11.25 12.93 -0.32
C LYS A 48 -10.31 13.35 -1.44
N PHE A 49 -10.71 14.28 -2.29
CA PHE A 49 -10.00 14.68 -3.50
C PHE A 49 -9.99 16.20 -3.69
N ALA A 50 -8.83 16.77 -3.99
CA ALA A 50 -8.72 18.17 -4.40
C ALA A 50 -8.08 18.29 -5.78
N ARG A 51 -8.43 19.38 -6.47
CA ARG A 51 -7.74 19.81 -7.67
C ARG A 51 -6.31 20.21 -7.34
N VAL A 52 -5.45 20.03 -8.33
CA VAL A 52 -4.01 20.25 -8.20
C VAL A 52 -3.59 21.34 -9.17
N ASP A 53 -2.61 22.12 -8.76
CA ASP A 53 -1.96 23.10 -9.63
C ASP A 53 -1.37 22.40 -10.87
N PRO A 54 -1.39 23.05 -12.06
CA PRO A 54 -0.84 22.47 -13.29
C PRO A 54 0.60 21.95 -13.15
N GLN A 55 1.46 22.59 -12.35
CA GLN A 55 2.83 22.11 -12.14
C GLN A 55 2.87 20.73 -11.49
N TRP A 56 1.91 20.43 -10.61
CA TRP A 56 1.79 19.09 -10.03
C TRP A 56 1.24 18.08 -11.03
N VAL A 57 0.34 18.48 -11.92
CA VAL A 57 -0.14 17.62 -13.01
C VAL A 57 1.04 17.18 -13.88
N ASP A 58 1.90 18.11 -14.28
CA ASP A 58 3.08 17.80 -15.10
C ASP A 58 4.05 16.85 -14.40
N ARG A 59 4.34 17.10 -13.11
CA ARG A 59 5.17 16.22 -12.30
C ARG A 59 4.58 14.81 -12.17
N VAL A 60 3.27 14.71 -12.02
CA VAL A 60 2.56 13.42 -11.90
C VAL A 60 2.55 12.67 -13.24
N ARG A 61 2.40 13.38 -14.37
CA ARG A 61 2.52 12.78 -15.71
C ARG A 61 3.93 12.21 -15.95
N ALA A 62 4.96 12.98 -15.66
CA ALA A 62 6.35 12.50 -15.73
C ALA A 62 6.60 11.30 -14.78
N ALA A 63 6.04 11.36 -13.57
CA ALA A 63 6.12 10.24 -12.62
C ALA A 63 5.37 9.00 -13.13
N PHE A 64 4.30 9.15 -13.89
CA PHE A 64 3.56 8.04 -14.48
C PHE A 64 4.39 7.33 -15.55
N GLU A 65 5.10 8.09 -16.39
CA GLU A 65 6.03 7.53 -17.37
C GLU A 65 7.17 6.76 -16.71
N GLU A 66 7.82 7.32 -15.67
CA GLU A 66 8.87 6.62 -14.91
C GLU A 66 8.33 5.34 -14.25
N TYR A 67 7.11 5.40 -13.71
CA TYR A 67 6.42 4.23 -13.14
C TYR A 67 6.20 3.12 -14.17
N VAL A 68 5.68 3.44 -15.36
CA VAL A 68 5.44 2.46 -16.42
C VAL A 68 6.75 1.85 -16.91
N GLU A 69 7.80 2.65 -17.09
CA GLU A 69 9.12 2.13 -17.47
C GLU A 69 9.72 1.24 -16.38
N HIS A 70 9.53 1.58 -15.10
CA HIS A 70 9.98 0.72 -14.01
C HIS A 70 9.18 -0.58 -13.93
N LEU A 71 7.87 -0.57 -14.14
CA LEU A 71 7.07 -1.80 -14.25
C LEU A 71 7.56 -2.71 -15.38
N LYS A 72 7.92 -2.12 -16.53
CA LYS A 72 8.51 -2.84 -17.67
C LYS A 72 9.86 -3.46 -17.31
N GLN A 73 10.75 -2.73 -16.62
CA GLN A 73 12.02 -3.29 -16.11
C GLN A 73 11.78 -4.46 -15.16
N LEU A 74 10.74 -4.37 -14.34
CA LEU A 74 10.32 -5.41 -13.41
C LEU A 74 9.56 -6.56 -14.08
N LYS A 75 9.33 -6.50 -15.41
CA LYS A 75 8.53 -7.44 -16.19
C LYS A 75 7.15 -7.68 -15.55
N ALA A 76 6.54 -6.62 -15.03
CA ALA A 76 5.22 -6.70 -14.44
C ALA A 76 4.18 -7.15 -15.51
N PRO A 77 3.23 -8.03 -15.16
CA PRO A 77 2.16 -8.40 -16.07
C PRO A 77 1.24 -7.20 -16.30
N ASP A 78 0.78 -7.04 -17.54
CA ASP A 78 -0.24 -6.04 -17.93
C ASP A 78 -0.02 -4.62 -17.36
N PRO A 79 1.17 -4.00 -17.59
CA PRO A 79 1.38 -2.61 -17.19
C PRO A 79 0.46 -1.69 -18.02
N PRO A 80 0.05 -0.52 -17.49
CA PRO A 80 -0.76 0.46 -18.22
C PRO A 80 0.05 1.21 -19.29
N LYS A 81 0.70 0.45 -20.18
CA LYS A 81 1.62 0.94 -21.20
C LYS A 81 0.83 1.57 -22.34
N GLY A 82 1.12 2.84 -22.61
CA GLY A 82 0.42 3.61 -23.64
C GLY A 82 -0.97 4.08 -23.21
N SER A 83 -1.27 4.01 -21.91
CA SER A 83 -2.40 4.74 -21.33
C SER A 83 -2.09 6.23 -21.25
N GLU A 84 -3.10 7.05 -21.51
CA GLU A 84 -3.06 8.49 -21.31
C GLU A 84 -3.48 8.82 -19.87
N VAL A 85 -2.85 9.82 -19.25
CA VAL A 85 -3.32 10.36 -17.98
C VAL A 85 -4.50 11.31 -18.26
N LEU A 86 -5.70 10.87 -17.90
CA LEU A 86 -6.96 11.57 -18.14
C LEU A 86 -7.21 12.68 -17.12
N ASP A 87 -7.02 12.39 -15.83
CA ASP A 87 -7.16 13.37 -14.74
C ASP A 87 -6.23 13.04 -13.57
N VAL A 88 -5.92 14.07 -12.78
CA VAL A 88 -5.07 13.98 -11.59
C VAL A 88 -5.76 14.72 -10.45
N ALA A 89 -5.86 14.06 -9.30
CA ALA A 89 -6.36 14.67 -8.07
C ALA A 89 -5.41 14.41 -6.91
N TYR A 90 -5.27 15.40 -6.02
CA TYR A 90 -4.64 15.20 -4.73
C TYR A 90 -5.54 14.35 -3.85
N ARG A 91 -4.98 13.36 -3.13
CA ARG A 91 -5.74 12.41 -2.31
C ARG A 91 -5.54 12.64 -0.82
N PHE A 92 -6.59 13.07 -0.12
CA PHE A 92 -6.59 13.15 1.35
C PHE A 92 -6.92 11.78 1.99
N LYS A 93 -6.03 11.23 2.83
CA LYS A 93 -6.29 10.00 3.62
C LYS A 93 -6.36 10.31 5.11
N GLY A 94 -7.40 9.83 5.80
CA GLY A 94 -7.74 10.23 7.18
C GLY A 94 -7.01 9.51 8.33
N THR A 95 -6.52 8.28 8.15
CA THR A 95 -6.05 7.46 9.30
C THR A 95 -4.59 7.02 9.22
N GLY A 96 -3.90 7.31 8.12
CA GLY A 96 -2.50 6.96 7.97
C GLY A 96 -1.87 7.76 6.84
N SER A 97 -0.72 8.37 7.13
CA SER A 97 0.00 9.27 6.19
C SER A 97 -0.65 10.66 6.02
N LEU A 98 -1.26 11.21 7.06
CA LEU A 98 -1.69 12.62 7.07
C LEU A 98 -0.50 13.54 6.73
N GLY A 99 -0.73 14.53 5.86
CA GLY A 99 0.30 15.47 5.43
C GLY A 99 1.36 14.91 4.46
N ARG A 100 1.12 13.75 3.84
CA ARG A 100 2.01 13.18 2.83
C ARG A 100 1.51 13.46 1.42
N VAL A 101 2.45 13.72 0.51
CA VAL A 101 2.13 13.92 -0.91
C VAL A 101 1.53 12.63 -1.47
N ARG A 102 0.32 12.74 -1.99
CA ARG A 102 -0.42 11.61 -2.54
C ARG A 102 -1.35 12.06 -3.65
N PHE A 103 -1.26 11.39 -4.79
CA PHE A 103 -2.10 11.65 -5.95
C PHE A 103 -2.85 10.38 -6.35
N THR A 104 -4.03 10.59 -6.93
CA THR A 104 -4.75 9.60 -7.69
C THR A 104 -4.82 10.07 -9.13
N LEU A 105 -4.45 9.20 -10.05
CA LEU A 105 -4.54 9.41 -11.48
C LEU A 105 -5.66 8.53 -12.01
N LEU A 106 -6.48 9.10 -12.90
CA LEU A 106 -7.31 8.32 -13.80
C LEU A 106 -6.53 8.18 -15.11
N VAL A 107 -6.27 6.96 -15.55
CA VAL A 107 -5.59 6.69 -16.83
C VAL A 107 -6.51 5.91 -17.75
N GLY A 108 -6.39 6.15 -19.05
CA GLY A 108 -7.28 5.60 -20.07
C GLY A 108 -6.53 5.03 -21.27
N GLN A 109 -6.99 3.90 -21.78
CA GLN A 109 -6.50 3.31 -23.03
C GLN A 109 -7.58 2.49 -23.70
N ARG A 110 -7.90 2.80 -24.96
CA ARG A 110 -8.86 2.00 -25.77
C ARG A 110 -10.20 1.74 -25.08
N GLY A 111 -10.71 2.73 -24.33
CA GLY A 111 -11.97 2.63 -23.59
C GLY A 111 -11.88 1.95 -22.22
N GLU A 112 -10.73 1.38 -21.85
CA GLU A 112 -10.45 0.89 -20.50
C GLU A 112 -9.87 2.00 -19.64
N ARG A 113 -10.32 2.08 -18.39
CA ARG A 113 -9.84 3.06 -17.40
C ARG A 113 -9.22 2.34 -16.21
N ARG A 114 -8.18 2.93 -15.62
CA ARG A 114 -7.53 2.43 -14.41
C ARG A 114 -7.26 3.58 -13.45
N LEU A 115 -7.29 3.30 -12.16
CA LEU A 115 -6.90 4.26 -11.13
C LEU A 115 -5.49 3.92 -10.66
N ILE A 116 -4.58 4.90 -10.72
CA ILE A 116 -3.22 4.76 -10.21
C ILE A 116 -3.06 5.65 -8.98
N GLU A 117 -2.48 5.12 -7.92
CA GLU A 117 -2.11 5.88 -6.75
C GLU A 117 -0.61 6.10 -6.72
N MET A 118 -0.20 7.36 -6.55
CA MET A 118 1.18 7.73 -6.26
C MET A 118 1.27 8.28 -4.85
N LYS A 119 2.20 7.74 -4.08
CA LYS A 119 2.39 8.11 -2.68
C LYS A 119 3.87 8.35 -2.39
N GLU A 120 4.17 9.45 -1.71
CA GLU A 120 5.50 9.74 -1.17
C GLU A 120 6.08 8.53 -0.41
N ALA A 121 7.30 8.15 -0.78
CA ALA A 121 8.09 7.10 -0.15
C ALA A 121 9.11 7.74 0.79
N ARG A 122 8.86 7.63 2.10
CA ARG A 122 9.78 8.12 3.14
C ARG A 122 10.59 7.00 3.78
N GLN A 123 11.66 7.42 4.46
CA GLN A 123 12.40 6.57 5.38
C GLN A 123 11.45 5.93 6.40
N SER A 124 11.72 4.66 6.75
CA SER A 124 10.89 3.95 7.72
C SER A 124 11.10 4.50 9.14
N ALA A 125 10.07 4.41 9.99
CA ALA A 125 10.18 4.79 11.39
C ALA A 125 11.25 3.98 12.12
N MET A 126 11.46 2.72 11.73
CA MET A 126 12.52 1.87 12.28
C MET A 126 13.91 2.37 11.90
N ASP A 127 14.13 2.74 10.63
CA ASP A 127 15.42 3.29 10.20
C ASP A 127 15.70 4.62 10.91
N GLN A 128 14.68 5.44 11.15
CA GLN A 128 14.80 6.68 11.94
C GLN A 128 15.15 6.42 13.39
N ALA A 129 14.45 5.48 14.05
CA ALA A 129 14.72 5.11 15.44
C ALA A 129 16.13 4.52 15.63
N LEU A 130 16.65 3.85 14.60
CA LEU A 130 18.02 3.32 14.58
C LEU A 130 19.07 4.34 14.14
N GLY A 131 18.69 5.61 13.90
CA GLY A 131 19.62 6.66 13.47
C GLY A 131 20.26 6.40 12.10
N LYS A 132 19.66 5.56 11.26
CA LYS A 132 20.20 5.27 9.93
C LYS A 132 20.05 6.49 9.02
N PRO A 133 20.98 6.72 8.09
CA PRO A 133 20.82 7.78 7.11
C PRO A 133 19.62 7.50 6.19
N PRO A 134 18.98 8.54 5.63
CA PRO A 134 17.94 8.38 4.63
C PRO A 134 18.44 7.61 3.40
N GLU A 135 17.66 6.64 2.93
CA GLU A 135 17.94 5.91 1.70
C GLU A 135 17.54 6.75 0.48
N ARG A 136 18.49 7.07 -0.41
CA ARG A 136 18.25 7.90 -1.60
C ARG A 136 17.29 7.22 -2.58
N GLU A 137 17.43 5.90 -2.75
CA GLU A 137 16.56 5.10 -3.62
C GLU A 137 15.41 4.47 -2.84
N ARG A 138 14.87 5.17 -1.82
CA ARG A 138 13.92 4.60 -0.86
C ARG A 138 12.75 3.89 -1.53
N ALA A 139 12.17 4.52 -2.55
CA ALA A 139 11.06 3.95 -3.29
C ALA A 139 11.43 2.64 -3.98
N ARG A 140 12.63 2.54 -4.58
CA ARG A 140 13.11 1.30 -5.24
C ARG A 140 13.37 0.19 -4.22
N VAL A 141 14.00 0.51 -3.09
CA VAL A 141 14.19 -0.45 -1.98
C VAL A 141 12.84 -0.95 -1.48
N GLN A 142 11.87 -0.05 -1.32
CA GLN A 142 10.51 -0.41 -0.92
C GLN A 142 9.81 -1.30 -1.95
N THR A 143 9.87 -0.95 -3.24
CA THR A 143 9.36 -1.82 -4.32
C THR A 143 9.99 -3.20 -4.25
N ALA A 144 11.32 -3.29 -4.21
CA ALA A 144 12.02 -4.57 -4.15
C ALA A 144 11.59 -5.40 -2.94
N ALA A 145 11.41 -4.79 -1.77
CA ALA A 145 10.90 -5.45 -0.58
C ALA A 145 9.48 -6.00 -0.79
N ILE A 146 8.55 -5.21 -1.35
CA ILE A 146 7.17 -5.64 -1.64
C ILE A 146 7.17 -6.84 -2.59
N ARG A 147 7.95 -6.77 -3.69
CA ARG A 147 8.04 -7.87 -4.67
C ARG A 147 8.61 -9.14 -4.06
N ARG A 148 9.65 -9.03 -3.23
CA ARG A 148 10.24 -10.16 -2.49
C ARG A 148 9.26 -10.77 -1.48
N LEU A 149 8.37 -9.97 -0.88
CA LEU A 149 7.37 -10.45 0.08
C LEU A 149 6.16 -11.11 -0.60
N GLN A 150 5.64 -10.54 -1.69
CA GLN A 150 4.38 -10.99 -2.30
C GLN A 150 4.55 -12.04 -3.40
N GLY A 151 5.73 -12.14 -4.03
CA GLY A 151 6.03 -13.15 -5.07
C GLY A 151 5.39 -12.80 -6.41
N ASP A 152 4.11 -12.43 -6.40
CA ASP A 152 3.43 -11.71 -7.47
C ASP A 152 2.88 -10.38 -6.91
N PRO A 153 3.57 -9.25 -7.12
CA PRO A 153 3.25 -7.97 -6.53
C PRO A 153 2.12 -7.28 -7.29
N TRP A 154 0.94 -7.89 -7.23
CA TRP A 154 -0.32 -7.20 -7.47
C TRP A 154 -0.56 -6.23 -6.29
N PRO A 155 -0.90 -4.95 -6.54
CA PRO A 155 -1.47 -4.38 -7.76
C PRO A 155 -0.45 -3.54 -8.57
N ARG A 156 0.51 -4.19 -9.26
CA ARG A 156 1.50 -3.52 -10.13
C ARG A 156 2.23 -2.37 -9.45
N VAL A 157 2.85 -2.65 -8.32
CA VAL A 157 3.59 -1.64 -7.56
C VAL A 157 5.00 -1.43 -8.11
N ALA A 158 5.40 -0.17 -8.30
CA ALA A 158 6.76 0.21 -8.69
C ALA A 158 7.16 1.61 -8.17
N ALA A 159 8.47 1.85 -8.07
CA ALA A 159 9.02 3.14 -7.66
C ALA A 159 8.92 4.16 -8.79
N THR A 160 8.76 5.42 -8.42
CA THR A 160 8.79 6.58 -9.30
C THR A 160 9.25 7.81 -8.51
N ARG A 161 9.25 9.00 -9.12
CA ARG A 161 9.53 10.27 -8.46
C ARG A 161 8.52 11.34 -8.85
N LEU A 162 7.97 12.01 -7.85
CA LEU A 162 7.15 13.20 -8.01
C LEU A 162 8.07 14.43 -8.04
N GLY A 163 8.68 14.68 -9.20
CA GLY A 163 9.81 15.61 -9.30
C GLY A 163 11.01 15.12 -8.49
N GLY A 164 11.42 15.87 -7.47
CA GLY A 164 12.51 15.46 -6.57
C GLY A 164 12.10 14.50 -5.44
N ILE A 165 10.81 14.20 -5.29
CA ILE A 165 10.28 13.45 -4.14
C ILE A 165 10.21 11.96 -4.50
N PRO A 166 10.93 11.07 -3.79
CA PRO A 166 10.78 9.63 -3.97
C PRO A 166 9.33 9.21 -3.72
N ALA A 167 8.76 8.42 -4.63
CA ALA A 167 7.37 7.99 -4.55
C ALA A 167 7.18 6.54 -5.00
N LEU A 168 6.14 5.92 -4.49
CA LEU A 168 5.67 4.61 -4.91
C LEU A 168 4.38 4.78 -5.69
N ALA A 169 4.32 4.23 -6.89
CA ALA A 169 3.12 4.14 -7.69
C ALA A 169 2.57 2.70 -7.64
N ARG A 170 1.25 2.57 -7.64
CA ARG A 170 0.55 1.28 -7.72
C ARG A 170 -0.81 1.47 -8.35
N GLU A 171 -1.33 0.43 -8.97
CA GLU A 171 -2.73 0.43 -9.36
C GLU A 171 -3.63 0.32 -8.12
N ASN A 172 -4.73 1.04 -8.13
CA ASN A 172 -5.76 0.93 -7.11
C ASN A 172 -6.71 -0.19 -7.52
N GLU A 173 -6.68 -1.26 -6.74
CA GLU A 173 -7.61 -2.37 -6.86
C GLU A 173 -8.52 -2.39 -5.61
N PRO A 174 -9.70 -3.03 -5.69
CA PRO A 174 -10.55 -3.24 -4.53
C PRO A 174 -9.94 -4.29 -3.58
N GLU A 175 -8.92 -3.87 -2.83
CA GLU A 175 -8.16 -4.73 -1.91
C GLU A 175 -8.64 -4.64 -0.46
N GLU A 176 -9.53 -3.69 -0.15
CA GLU A 176 -10.06 -3.51 1.20
C GLU A 176 -11.20 -4.51 1.47
N GLU A 177 -10.86 -5.78 1.62
CA GLU A 177 -11.78 -6.73 2.29
C GLU A 177 -11.87 -6.36 3.77
N LYS A 178 -13.05 -5.89 4.17
CA LYS A 178 -13.34 -5.59 5.56
C LYS A 178 -14.08 -6.77 6.16
N ILE A 179 -13.49 -7.38 7.17
CA ILE A 179 -14.21 -8.34 8.00
C ILE A 179 -15.12 -7.55 8.93
N GLY A 180 -16.43 -7.80 8.84
CA GLY A 180 -17.42 -7.20 9.73
C GLY A 180 -17.07 -7.49 11.19
N ARG A 181 -17.09 -6.46 12.03
CA ARG A 181 -16.81 -6.58 13.48
C ARG A 181 -17.77 -7.55 14.14
N GLU A 182 -18.97 -7.65 13.60
CA GLU A 182 -20.13 -8.45 13.97
C GLU A 182 -19.85 -9.94 13.73
N LEU A 183 -19.00 -10.27 12.76
CA LEU A 183 -18.50 -11.63 12.58
C LEU A 183 -17.57 -11.97 13.74
N LEU A 184 -16.60 -11.09 14.03
CA LEU A 184 -15.59 -11.31 15.07
C LEU A 184 -16.14 -11.20 16.51
N ALA A 185 -17.24 -10.48 16.72
CA ALA A 185 -17.82 -10.22 18.04
C ALA A 185 -18.77 -11.32 18.53
N LYS A 186 -19.22 -12.22 17.65
CA LYS A 186 -20.17 -13.29 18.02
C LYS A 186 -19.53 -14.41 18.83
N ASP A 187 -18.24 -14.65 18.62
CA ASP A 187 -17.49 -15.71 19.27
C ASP A 187 -16.02 -15.30 19.40
N GLY A 188 -15.50 -15.26 20.64
CA GLY A 188 -14.09 -14.97 20.91
C GLY A 188 -13.14 -15.95 20.20
N GLY A 189 -13.58 -17.18 19.92
CA GLY A 189 -12.84 -18.16 19.13
C GLY A 189 -12.58 -17.70 17.70
N GLN A 190 -13.52 -16.98 17.07
CA GLN A 190 -13.34 -16.47 15.70
C GLN A 190 -12.29 -15.35 15.64
N LEU A 191 -12.29 -14.43 16.61
CA LEU A 191 -11.26 -13.40 16.71
C LEU A 191 -9.86 -14.01 16.91
N LEU A 192 -9.74 -14.99 17.81
CA LEU A 192 -8.47 -15.69 18.05
C LEU A 192 -8.00 -16.45 16.81
N SER A 193 -8.92 -17.13 16.11
CA SER A 193 -8.62 -17.83 14.86
C SER A 193 -8.14 -16.86 13.78
N TYR A 194 -8.82 -15.72 13.61
CA TYR A 194 -8.43 -14.69 12.67
C TYR A 194 -7.04 -14.11 13.00
N ALA A 195 -6.81 -13.73 14.25
CA ALA A 195 -5.51 -13.23 14.71
C ALA A 195 -4.38 -14.25 14.47
N ARG A 196 -4.63 -15.53 14.74
CA ARG A 196 -3.68 -16.62 14.48
C ARG A 196 -3.34 -16.72 12.99
N GLN A 197 -4.33 -16.66 12.11
CA GLN A 197 -4.13 -16.73 10.65
C GLN A 197 -3.33 -15.52 10.14
N CYS A 198 -3.69 -14.31 10.55
CA CYS A 198 -2.94 -13.10 10.21
C CYS A 198 -1.47 -13.20 10.68
N GLY A 199 -1.24 -13.62 11.92
CA GLY A 199 0.09 -13.81 12.47
C GLY A 199 0.91 -14.84 11.70
N GLN A 200 0.31 -15.98 11.35
CA GLN A 200 0.96 -17.01 10.54
C GLN A 200 1.34 -16.53 9.15
N VAL A 201 0.44 -15.81 8.46
CA VAL A 201 0.73 -15.23 7.14
C VAL A 201 1.86 -14.20 7.25
N LEU A 202 1.77 -13.27 8.21
CA LEU A 202 2.78 -12.24 8.43
C LEU A 202 4.15 -12.86 8.73
N ALA A 203 4.23 -13.83 9.65
CA ALA A 203 5.47 -14.49 10.01
C ALA A 203 6.11 -15.20 8.80
N ARG A 204 5.33 -15.94 8.02
CA ARG A 204 5.80 -16.61 6.80
C ARG A 204 6.33 -15.63 5.77
N LEU A 205 5.62 -14.52 5.54
CA LEU A 205 6.06 -13.47 4.61
C LEU A 205 7.39 -12.85 5.07
N HIS A 206 7.49 -12.44 6.34
CA HIS A 206 8.70 -11.81 6.88
C HIS A 206 9.91 -12.74 6.87
N ALA A 207 9.72 -14.00 7.27
CA ALA A 207 10.79 -14.97 7.29
C ALA A 207 11.28 -15.38 5.90
N ARG A 208 10.40 -15.36 4.89
CA ARG A 208 10.79 -15.61 3.49
C ARG A 208 11.88 -14.66 3.01
N VAL A 209 11.90 -13.41 3.52
CA VAL A 209 12.74 -12.34 2.98
C VAL A 209 13.86 -11.92 3.92
N ASN A 210 13.61 -11.89 5.24
CA ASN A 210 14.51 -11.19 6.16
C ASN A 210 15.20 -12.11 7.18
N ALA A 211 14.57 -13.22 7.56
CA ALA A 211 15.11 -14.10 8.60
C ALA A 211 14.42 -15.47 8.61
N PRO A 212 14.72 -16.35 7.64
CA PRO A 212 14.09 -17.68 7.57
C PRO A 212 14.35 -18.53 8.82
N VAL A 213 15.49 -18.29 9.49
CA VAL A 213 15.87 -18.92 10.77
C VAL A 213 14.89 -18.65 11.91
N LEU A 214 14.07 -17.60 11.82
CA LEU A 214 13.06 -17.29 12.83
C LEU A 214 11.80 -18.17 12.68
N LEU A 215 11.59 -18.86 11.56
CA LEU A 215 10.48 -19.82 11.43
C LEU A 215 10.80 -21.06 12.25
N GLY A 216 10.08 -21.25 13.35
CA GLY A 216 10.28 -22.38 14.25
C GLY A 216 11.30 -22.11 15.37
N ALA A 217 11.81 -20.88 15.48
CA ALA A 217 12.52 -20.46 16.68
C ALA A 217 11.56 -20.53 17.88
N ALA A 218 12.02 -21.10 18.99
CA ALA A 218 11.26 -21.12 20.22
C ALA A 218 11.22 -19.70 20.79
N TRP A 219 10.01 -19.18 21.01
CA TRP A 219 9.76 -17.93 21.72
C TRP A 219 8.98 -18.25 22.98
N ASP A 220 9.23 -17.50 24.05
CA ASP A 220 8.36 -17.51 25.21
C ASP A 220 7.06 -16.77 24.85
N PRO A 221 5.89 -17.47 24.83
CA PRO A 221 4.63 -16.83 24.48
C PRO A 221 4.22 -15.73 25.48
N ALA A 222 4.54 -15.88 26.76
CA ALA A 222 4.21 -14.91 27.79
C ALA A 222 5.06 -13.65 27.66
N GLU A 223 6.37 -13.81 27.44
CA GLU A 223 7.28 -12.69 27.17
C GLU A 223 6.87 -11.93 25.90
N THR A 224 6.58 -12.67 24.83
CA THR A 224 6.16 -12.07 23.54
C THR A 224 4.85 -11.31 23.68
N ALA A 225 3.87 -11.88 24.39
CA ALA A 225 2.60 -11.22 24.67
C ALA A 225 2.81 -9.94 25.50
N HIS A 226 3.66 -10.01 26.53
CA HIS A 226 3.98 -8.85 27.37
C HIS A 226 4.62 -7.72 26.55
N ALA A 227 5.63 -8.03 25.74
CA ALA A 227 6.28 -7.05 24.87
C ALA A 227 5.32 -6.43 23.85
N ALA A 228 4.40 -7.23 23.29
CA ALA A 228 3.38 -6.73 22.37
C ALA A 228 2.40 -5.76 23.05
N VAL A 229 1.98 -6.07 24.28
CA VAL A 229 1.11 -5.20 25.09
C VAL A 229 1.84 -3.91 25.48
N GLU A 230 3.07 -4.02 25.98
CA GLU A 230 3.90 -2.86 26.33
C GLU A 230 4.11 -1.92 25.13
N PHE A 231 4.39 -2.49 23.94
CA PHE A 231 4.47 -1.73 22.71
C PHE A 231 3.13 -1.04 22.38
N ALA A 232 2.01 -1.76 22.49
CA ALA A 232 0.70 -1.20 22.19
C ALA A 232 0.34 -0.03 23.12
N GLU A 233 0.60 -0.15 24.42
CA GLU A 233 0.36 0.90 25.42
C GLU A 233 1.24 2.14 25.15
N ARG A 234 2.54 1.94 24.91
CA ARG A 234 3.45 3.04 24.56
C ARG A 234 3.07 3.72 23.25
N TYR A 235 2.68 2.93 22.25
CA TYR A 235 2.25 3.46 20.96
C TYR A 235 0.93 4.25 21.08
N ALA A 236 0.00 3.80 21.93
CA ALA A 236 -1.22 4.55 22.23
C ALA A 236 -0.90 5.92 22.85
N ALA A 237 -0.02 5.95 23.86
CA ALA A 237 0.43 7.20 24.47
C ALA A 237 1.12 8.14 23.46
N GLN A 238 1.93 7.59 22.56
CA GLN A 238 2.57 8.35 21.48
C GLN A 238 1.55 8.96 20.51
N VAL A 239 0.54 8.18 20.08
CA VAL A 239 -0.53 8.66 19.19
C VAL A 239 -1.33 9.79 19.85
N GLU A 240 -1.65 9.68 21.14
CA GLU A 240 -2.33 10.75 21.88
C GLU A 240 -1.48 12.03 21.97
N ALA A 241 -0.19 11.90 22.24
CA ALA A 241 0.74 13.02 22.28
C ALA A 241 0.87 13.70 20.91
N ASP A 242 0.97 12.93 19.83
CA ASP A 242 1.04 13.45 18.46
C ASP A 242 -0.26 14.12 18.04
N GLN A 243 -1.41 13.58 18.43
CA GLN A 243 -2.70 14.21 18.19
C GLN A 243 -2.79 15.58 18.88
N LYS A 244 -2.35 15.69 20.14
CA LYS A 244 -2.30 16.98 20.85
C LYS A 244 -1.43 18.00 20.13
N LYS A 245 -0.23 17.59 19.67
CA LYS A 245 0.68 18.45 18.88
C LYS A 245 0.04 18.89 17.56
N PHE A 246 -0.58 17.95 16.85
CA PHE A 246 -1.25 18.22 15.58
C PHE A 246 -2.38 19.26 15.74
N VAL A 247 -3.22 19.10 16.76
CA VAL A 247 -4.32 20.04 17.06
C VAL A 247 -3.78 21.42 17.45
N ALA A 248 -2.74 21.48 18.29
CA ALA A 248 -2.12 22.75 18.70
C ALA A 248 -1.47 23.50 17.52
N ALA A 249 -0.95 22.77 16.52
CA ALA A 249 -0.33 23.35 15.33
C ALA A 249 -1.36 23.80 14.26
N LYS A 250 -2.65 23.51 14.44
CA LYS A 250 -3.69 23.74 13.41
C LYS A 250 -3.70 25.20 12.93
N ASP A 251 -3.72 26.17 13.83
CA ASP A 251 -3.79 27.59 13.47
C ASP A 251 -2.53 28.09 12.76
N GLN A 252 -1.36 27.55 13.14
CA GLN A 252 -0.10 27.84 12.45
C GLN A 252 -0.14 27.32 11.02
N VAL A 253 -0.57 26.07 10.84
CA VAL A 253 -0.68 25.45 9.51
C VAL A 253 -1.71 26.18 8.66
N SER A 254 -2.88 26.52 9.21
CA SER A 254 -3.90 27.29 8.50
C SER A 254 -3.40 28.66 8.04
N ARG A 255 -2.64 29.39 8.88
CA ARG A 255 -2.03 30.67 8.48
C ARG A 255 -0.97 30.51 7.39
N ALA A 256 -0.09 29.50 7.53
CA ALA A 256 0.93 29.22 6.53
C ALA A 256 0.34 28.86 5.16
N LEU A 257 -0.84 28.22 5.15
CA LEU A 257 -1.57 27.88 3.92
C LEU A 257 -2.43 29.02 3.36
N ALA A 258 -2.83 30.00 4.18
CA ALA A 258 -3.64 31.15 3.76
C ALA A 258 -2.81 32.31 3.15
N THR A 259 -1.49 32.16 3.05
CA THR A 259 -0.58 33.19 2.54
C THR A 259 -0.07 32.88 1.11
N SER A 260 -0.95 32.32 0.27
CA SER A 260 -0.70 32.09 -1.16
C SER A 260 -1.87 32.59 -1.99
#